data_AF-A0AA39HK94-F1
#
_entry.id   AF-A0AA39HK94-F1
#
_cell.length_a   1.000
_cell.length_b   1.000
_cell.length_c   1.000
_cell.angle_alpha   90.00
_cell.angle_beta   90.00
_cell.angle_gamma   90.00
#
_symmetry.space_group_name_H-M   'P 1'
#
loop_
_entity.id
_entity.type
_entity.pdbx_description
1 polymer ?
#
loop_
_entity_poly.entity_id
_entity_poly.type
_entity_poly.pdbx_seq_one_letter_code
_entity_poly.pdbx_strand_id
1 'polypeptide(L)'
;MLVAARLGASRLTPWASTSSQRCLASGAAGGTGADDRSQQKPEMFQLKHVQSRLEHTVPLMFRERLDYTFYRKDVIVDNQIINVQRQGIYEVMGHLSTFSVLGQVFFPHIEMTALNILPILDDGTVRLRWRIHYLSFLRALNLMNFKRDYRIKNLKWYDGYSVFHVDGNGMVYKFTIQRTMPDESSFNSGKTAAQRLAEKIGVLPGAAASFVKVEPPPERRSRRDYQYKD
;
A
#
# COMPACT_ATOMS: atom_id res chain seq x y z
N MET A 1 -76.42 -29.49 -0.68
CA MET A 1 -75.61 -28.74 0.31
C MET A 1 -74.24 -28.46 -0.31
N LEU A 2 -73.77 -27.21 -0.17
CA LEU A 2 -72.44 -26.65 -0.47
C LEU A 2 -71.97 -26.64 -1.94
N VAL A 3 -71.92 -25.49 -2.62
CA VAL A 3 -71.09 -24.25 -2.46
C VAL A 3 -69.85 -24.29 -3.36
N ALA A 4 -69.84 -23.34 -4.29
CA ALA A 4 -68.80 -23.01 -5.25
C ALA A 4 -67.64 -22.23 -4.62
N ALA A 5 -66.47 -22.26 -5.26
CA ALA A 5 -65.58 -21.08 -5.33
C ALA A 5 -64.60 -21.20 -6.50
N ARG A 6 -64.73 -20.28 -7.46
CA ARG A 6 -63.77 -19.98 -8.53
C ARG A 6 -62.61 -19.17 -7.95
N LEU A 7 -61.37 -19.58 -8.20
CA LEU A 7 -60.18 -18.78 -7.91
C LEU A 7 -59.83 -17.90 -9.11
N GLY A 8 -59.75 -16.59 -8.86
CA GLY A 8 -59.43 -15.55 -9.83
C GLY A 8 -57.94 -15.42 -10.11
N ALA A 9 -57.62 -15.10 -11.36
CA ALA A 9 -56.28 -14.81 -11.85
C ALA A 9 -55.88 -13.35 -11.54
N SER A 10 -54.79 -13.17 -10.80
CA SER A 10 -54.20 -11.86 -10.50
C SER A 10 -53.33 -11.39 -11.66
N ARG A 11 -53.73 -10.28 -12.29
CA ARG A 11 -52.93 -9.52 -13.27
C ARG A 11 -51.89 -8.67 -12.56
N LEU A 12 -50.63 -8.82 -12.96
CA LEU A 12 -49.53 -7.93 -12.60
C LEU A 12 -49.65 -6.64 -13.42
N THR A 13 -49.69 -5.48 -12.77
CA THR A 13 -49.56 -4.17 -13.42
C THR A 13 -48.10 -3.70 -13.35
N PRO A 14 -47.55 -3.09 -14.41
CA PRO A 14 -46.22 -2.51 -14.39
C PRO A 14 -46.25 -1.13 -13.69
N TRP A 15 -45.32 -0.91 -12.76
CA TRP A 15 -45.07 0.40 -12.17
C TRP A 15 -44.42 1.32 -13.22
N ALA A 16 -45.16 2.36 -13.61
CA ALA A 16 -44.72 3.38 -14.53
C ALA A 16 -43.81 4.41 -13.84
N SER A 17 -42.73 4.77 -14.54
CA SER A 17 -41.86 5.90 -14.21
C SER A 17 -42.60 7.23 -14.46
N THR A 18 -42.71 8.07 -13.43
CA THR A 18 -43.17 9.46 -13.60
C THR A 18 -42.07 10.41 -13.17
N SER A 19 -41.47 11.02 -14.19
CA SER A 19 -40.73 12.27 -14.10
C SER A 19 -41.65 13.38 -13.59
N SER A 20 -41.19 14.15 -12.61
CA SER A 20 -41.79 15.45 -12.28
C SER A 20 -40.67 16.41 -11.93
N GLN A 21 -40.30 17.19 -12.95
CA GLN A 21 -39.61 18.46 -12.80
C GLN A 21 -40.38 19.34 -11.83
N ARG A 22 -39.69 19.83 -10.79
CA ARG A 22 -40.14 21.00 -10.04
C ARG A 22 -38.98 21.99 -10.04
N CYS A 23 -38.97 22.86 -11.05
CA CYS A 23 -38.19 24.08 -11.04
C CYS A 23 -38.83 25.03 -10.02
N LEU A 24 -38.15 25.28 -8.91
CA LEU A 24 -38.35 26.47 -8.11
C LEU A 24 -37.00 27.17 -8.01
N ALA A 25 -36.83 28.19 -8.86
CA ALA A 25 -35.88 29.25 -8.62
C ALA A 25 -36.40 30.07 -7.43
N SER A 26 -35.64 30.13 -6.35
CA SER A 26 -35.77 31.18 -5.34
C SER A 26 -34.48 31.29 -4.55
N GLY A 27 -33.98 32.53 -4.48
CA GLY A 27 -33.19 33.00 -3.34
C GLY A 27 -31.71 32.70 -3.41
N ALA A 28 -30.94 33.74 -3.76
CA ALA A 28 -29.58 33.88 -3.31
C ALA A 28 -29.49 33.61 -1.80
N ALA A 29 -28.97 32.45 -1.43
CA ALA A 29 -28.44 32.19 -0.11
C ALA A 29 -26.94 32.44 -0.19
N GLY A 30 -26.51 33.61 0.30
CA GLY A 30 -25.14 33.84 0.69
C GLY A 30 -24.76 32.82 1.76
N GLY A 31 -24.24 31.67 1.33
CA GLY A 31 -23.54 30.75 2.19
C GLY A 31 -22.14 31.31 2.38
N THR A 32 -21.87 31.78 3.59
CA THR A 32 -20.54 32.04 4.15
C THR A 32 -19.49 31.19 3.45
N GLY A 33 -18.66 31.82 2.61
CA GLY A 33 -17.42 31.23 2.13
C GLY A 33 -16.59 30.94 3.36
N ALA A 34 -16.63 29.70 3.84
CA ALA A 34 -15.59 29.17 4.69
C ALA A 34 -14.30 29.46 3.92
N ASP A 35 -13.46 30.31 4.49
CA ASP A 35 -12.16 30.69 3.95
C ASP A 35 -11.49 29.42 3.41
N ASP A 36 -11.36 29.29 2.08
CA ASP A 36 -10.83 28.07 1.47
C ASP A 36 -9.32 28.09 1.64
N ARG A 37 -8.86 27.62 2.80
CA ARG A 37 -7.45 27.55 3.17
C ARG A 37 -6.75 26.35 2.55
N SER A 38 -7.35 25.70 1.54
CA SER A 38 -6.78 24.50 0.88
C SER A 38 -5.44 24.74 0.21
N GLN A 39 -5.13 25.99 -0.17
CA GLN A 39 -3.85 26.39 -0.76
C GLN A 39 -2.84 26.90 0.29
N GLN A 40 -3.27 27.07 1.55
CA GLN A 40 -2.41 27.55 2.62
C GLN A 40 -1.64 26.38 3.26
N LYS A 41 -0.51 26.69 3.90
CA LYS A 41 0.27 25.72 4.67
C LYS A 41 -0.51 25.30 5.92
N PRO A 42 -0.52 24.01 6.29
CA PRO A 42 -1.21 23.54 7.49
C PRO A 42 -0.58 24.08 8.76
N GLU A 43 -1.40 24.19 9.80
CA GLU A 43 -0.93 24.50 11.16
C GLU A 43 -0.56 23.23 11.94
N MET A 44 0.28 23.37 12.96
CA MET A 44 0.78 22.23 13.75
C MET A 44 -0.34 21.41 14.40
N PHE A 45 -1.42 22.05 14.84
CA PHE A 45 -2.55 21.36 15.47
C PHE A 45 -3.29 20.45 14.48
N GLN A 46 -3.36 20.85 13.20
CA GLN A 46 -3.99 20.07 12.14
C GLN A 46 -3.16 18.82 11.82
N LEU A 47 -1.83 18.96 11.76
CA LEU A 47 -0.92 17.84 11.59
C LEU A 47 -1.02 16.84 12.76
N LYS A 48 -1.14 17.33 14.00
CA LYS A 48 -1.36 16.48 15.18
C LYS A 48 -2.72 15.78 15.15
N HIS A 49 -3.76 16.42 14.61
CA HIS A 49 -5.06 15.76 14.42
C HIS A 49 -4.93 14.59 13.46
N VAL A 50 -4.31 14.79 12.29
CA VAL A 50 -4.07 13.72 11.31
C VAL A 50 -3.20 12.61 11.90
N GLN A 51 -2.14 12.97 12.63
CA GLN A 51 -1.32 12.00 13.36
C GLN A 51 -2.19 11.11 14.26
N SER A 52 -3.03 11.69 15.11
CA SER A 52 -3.89 10.93 16.02
C SER A 52 -4.88 10.01 15.27
N ARG A 53 -5.47 10.47 14.16
CA ARG A 53 -6.32 9.60 13.31
C ARG A 53 -5.51 8.44 12.71
N LEU A 54 -4.27 8.67 12.29
CA LEU A 54 -3.39 7.63 11.75
C LEU A 54 -2.96 6.62 12.82
N GLU A 55 -2.61 7.06 14.04
CA GLU A 55 -2.25 6.17 15.16
C GLU A 55 -3.36 5.16 15.45
N HIS A 56 -4.62 5.61 15.40
CA HIS A 56 -5.77 4.76 15.66
C HIS A 56 -6.13 3.86 14.46
N THR A 57 -6.14 4.42 13.24
CA THR A 57 -6.70 3.72 12.06
C THR A 57 -5.74 2.71 11.44
N VAL A 58 -4.44 3.01 11.44
CA VAL A 58 -3.42 2.19 10.77
C VAL A 58 -3.35 0.76 11.33
N PRO A 59 -3.30 0.54 12.66
CA PRO A 59 -3.27 -0.82 13.21
C PRO A 59 -4.53 -1.64 12.93
N LEU A 60 -5.65 -0.95 12.69
CA LEU A 60 -6.98 -1.53 12.46
C LEU A 60 -7.30 -1.74 10.97
N MET A 61 -6.38 -1.38 10.06
CA MET A 61 -6.58 -1.44 8.60
C MET A 61 -7.11 -2.78 8.07
N PHE A 62 -6.69 -3.89 8.68
CA PHE A 62 -7.09 -5.25 8.29
C PHE A 62 -8.15 -5.86 9.20
N ARG A 63 -8.78 -5.09 10.09
CA ARG A 63 -9.77 -5.61 11.06
C ARG A 63 -11.08 -4.84 10.99
N GLU A 64 -11.00 -3.54 10.81
CA GLU A 64 -12.13 -2.63 10.87
C GLU A 64 -12.22 -1.79 9.60
N ARG A 65 -13.36 -1.12 9.43
CA ARG A 65 -13.50 -0.13 8.35
C ARG A 65 -12.62 1.06 8.67
N LEU A 66 -11.79 1.45 7.71
CA LEU A 66 -10.97 2.64 7.82
C LEU A 66 -11.84 3.89 7.95
N ASP A 67 -11.35 4.81 8.76
CA ASP A 67 -11.82 6.19 8.74
C ASP A 67 -11.39 6.88 7.44
N TYR A 68 -12.29 7.67 6.86
CA TYR A 68 -12.03 8.48 5.68
C TYR A 68 -12.40 9.96 5.87
N THR A 69 -12.79 10.38 7.08
CA THR A 69 -13.34 11.73 7.30
C THR A 69 -12.31 12.85 7.19
N PHE A 70 -11.02 12.53 7.34
CA PHE A 70 -9.92 13.51 7.30
C PHE A 70 -9.24 13.60 5.92
N TYR A 71 -9.79 12.94 4.89
CA TYR A 71 -9.29 13.03 3.51
C TYR A 71 -10.13 14.00 2.69
N ARG A 72 -9.45 14.75 1.80
CA ARG A 72 -10.12 15.62 0.83
C ARG A 72 -10.86 14.79 -0.22
N LYS A 73 -11.91 15.35 -0.83
CA LYS A 73 -12.75 14.62 -1.83
C LYS A 73 -11.97 14.20 -3.07
N ASP A 74 -10.99 14.98 -3.47
CA ASP A 74 -10.09 14.81 -4.62
C ASP A 74 -8.70 14.29 -4.20
N VAL A 75 -8.64 13.56 -3.08
CA VAL A 75 -7.40 12.96 -2.57
C VAL A 75 -6.71 12.10 -3.64
N ILE A 76 -5.39 12.21 -3.72
CA ILE A 76 -4.54 11.42 -4.61
C ILE A 76 -3.77 10.38 -3.81
N VAL A 77 -3.85 9.13 -4.24
CA VAL A 77 -3.02 8.03 -3.73
C VAL A 77 -2.00 7.64 -4.76
N ASP A 78 -0.74 7.75 -4.37
CA ASP A 78 0.41 7.30 -5.14
C ASP A 78 1.02 6.08 -4.47
N ASN A 79 0.66 4.88 -4.96
CA ASN A 79 1.19 3.63 -4.46
C ASN A 79 2.42 3.22 -5.28
N GLN A 80 3.61 3.58 -4.79
CA GLN A 80 4.88 3.29 -5.46
C GLN A 80 5.29 1.82 -5.32
N ILE A 81 4.68 1.06 -4.41
CA ILE A 81 4.96 -0.37 -4.25
C ILE A 81 4.43 -1.14 -5.48
N ILE A 82 3.26 -0.76 -5.97
CA ILE A 82 2.60 -1.39 -7.14
C ILE A 82 2.70 -0.49 -8.38
N ASN A 83 3.25 0.71 -8.23
CA ASN A 83 3.33 1.74 -9.26
C ASN A 83 1.96 2.10 -9.85
N VAL A 84 0.97 2.31 -8.97
CA VAL A 84 -0.41 2.65 -9.33
C VAL A 84 -0.81 3.94 -8.63
N GLN A 85 -1.41 4.86 -9.40
CA GLN A 85 -1.99 6.08 -8.89
C GLN A 85 -3.52 6.05 -9.03
N ARG A 86 -4.22 6.58 -8.01
CA ARG A 86 -5.68 6.75 -7.96
C ARG A 86 -6.02 8.14 -7.45
N GLN A 87 -7.09 8.73 -7.97
CA GLN A 87 -7.55 10.06 -7.59
C GLN A 87 -9.04 10.03 -7.25
N GLY A 88 -9.40 10.76 -6.21
CA GLY A 88 -10.77 10.85 -5.71
C GLY A 88 -11.02 9.91 -4.54
N ILE A 89 -11.83 10.36 -3.60
CA ILE A 89 -12.06 9.66 -2.33
C ILE A 89 -12.65 8.25 -2.54
N TYR A 90 -13.57 8.07 -3.48
CA TYR A 90 -14.19 6.77 -3.74
C TYR A 90 -13.19 5.76 -4.32
N GLU A 91 -12.31 6.19 -5.22
CA GLU A 91 -11.24 5.36 -5.77
C GLU A 91 -10.26 4.95 -4.69
N VAL A 92 -9.92 5.88 -3.80
CA VAL A 92 -9.03 5.63 -2.65
C VAL A 92 -9.66 4.66 -1.64
N MET A 93 -10.93 4.86 -1.29
CA MET A 93 -11.69 3.95 -0.44
C MET A 93 -11.74 2.55 -1.06
N GLY A 94 -12.03 2.45 -2.35
CA GLY A 94 -12.04 1.17 -3.06
C GLY A 94 -10.66 0.50 -3.09
N HIS A 95 -9.60 1.27 -3.35
CA HIS A 95 -8.23 0.78 -3.39
C HIS A 95 -7.78 0.22 -2.04
N LEU A 96 -7.97 0.98 -0.96
CA LEU A 96 -7.63 0.55 0.40
C LEU A 96 -8.50 -0.61 0.86
N SER A 97 -9.80 -0.58 0.59
CA SER A 97 -10.71 -1.69 0.92
C SER A 97 -10.32 -2.98 0.20
N THR A 98 -9.90 -2.88 -1.06
CA THR A 98 -9.40 -4.01 -1.84
C THR A 98 -8.16 -4.62 -1.17
N PHE A 99 -7.19 -3.80 -0.75
CA PHE A 99 -6.02 -4.32 -0.03
C PHE A 99 -6.37 -4.94 1.31
N SER A 100 -7.29 -4.35 2.06
CA SER A 100 -7.73 -4.91 3.34
C SER A 100 -8.32 -6.30 3.15
N VAL A 101 -9.22 -6.47 2.17
CA VAL A 101 -9.87 -7.75 1.87
C VAL A 101 -8.86 -8.76 1.31
N LEU A 102 -8.05 -8.38 0.32
CA LEU A 102 -7.02 -9.27 -0.23
C LEU A 102 -6.02 -9.70 0.85
N GLY A 103 -5.64 -8.78 1.74
CA GLY A 103 -4.79 -9.07 2.87
C GLY A 103 -5.37 -10.17 3.77
N GLN A 104 -6.63 -10.04 4.16
CA GLN A 104 -7.32 -11.05 4.98
C GLN A 104 -7.47 -12.40 4.27
N VAL A 105 -7.72 -12.40 2.95
CA VAL A 105 -7.89 -13.63 2.16
C VAL A 105 -6.57 -14.39 1.99
N PHE A 106 -5.48 -13.70 1.64
CA PHE A 106 -4.18 -14.34 1.41
C PHE A 106 -3.37 -14.60 2.68
N PHE A 107 -3.68 -13.90 3.77
CA PHE A 107 -2.94 -13.98 5.03
C PHE A 107 -3.91 -14.20 6.19
N PRO A 108 -4.15 -15.47 6.60
CA PRO A 108 -5.08 -15.80 7.69
C PRO A 108 -4.77 -15.11 9.02
N HIS A 109 -3.50 -14.71 9.18
CA HIS A 109 -3.08 -13.86 10.28
C HIS A 109 -2.30 -12.68 9.69
N ILE A 110 -2.89 -11.49 9.75
CA ILE A 110 -2.30 -10.24 9.29
C ILE A 110 -2.58 -9.15 10.31
N GLU A 111 -1.53 -8.40 10.67
CA GLU A 111 -1.58 -7.32 11.64
C GLU A 111 -0.71 -6.17 11.15
N MET A 112 -1.24 -4.95 11.16
CA MET A 112 -0.47 -3.75 10.88
C MET A 112 -0.08 -3.06 12.18
N THR A 113 1.10 -2.49 12.23
CA THR A 113 1.61 -1.73 13.37
C THR A 113 2.18 -0.40 12.88
N ALA A 114 1.79 0.70 13.52
CA ALA A 114 2.42 2.00 13.31
C ALA A 114 3.69 2.05 14.18
N LEU A 115 4.86 2.18 13.55
CA LEU A 115 6.15 2.20 14.26
C LEU A 115 6.53 3.62 14.68
N ASN A 116 6.35 4.58 13.77
CA ASN A 116 6.69 5.97 14.04
C ASN A 116 5.79 6.88 13.20
N ILE A 117 5.28 7.95 13.81
CA ILE A 117 4.48 8.97 13.13
C ILE A 117 5.08 10.33 13.47
N LEU A 118 5.59 11.01 12.45
CA LEU A 118 6.30 12.28 12.58
C LEU A 118 5.54 13.39 11.83
N PRO A 119 4.90 14.34 12.54
CA PRO A 119 4.36 15.54 11.93
C PRO A 119 5.49 16.53 11.65
N ILE A 120 5.64 16.94 10.40
CA ILE A 120 6.66 17.90 9.95
C ILE A 120 5.93 19.15 9.44
N LEU A 121 5.95 20.19 10.26
CA LEU A 121 5.33 21.47 9.92
C LEU A 121 5.98 22.13 8.71
N ASP A 122 7.28 21.95 8.53
CA ASP A 122 8.01 22.62 7.46
C ASP A 122 7.52 22.22 6.06
N ASP A 123 7.34 20.92 5.85
CA ASP A 123 6.79 20.37 4.60
C ASP A 123 5.25 20.35 4.58
N GLY A 124 4.59 20.56 5.72
CA GLY A 124 3.15 20.30 5.87
C GLY A 124 2.79 18.83 5.68
N THR A 125 3.68 17.93 6.11
CA THR A 125 3.51 16.48 5.92
C THR A 125 3.49 15.71 7.23
N VAL A 126 2.72 14.62 7.26
CA VAL A 126 2.78 13.61 8.32
C VAL A 126 3.43 12.38 7.72
N ARG A 127 4.59 12.00 8.28
CA ARG A 127 5.32 10.84 7.80
C ARG A 127 5.08 9.66 8.74
N LEU A 128 4.60 8.56 8.18
CA LEU A 128 4.23 7.34 8.90
C LEU A 128 5.15 6.20 8.47
N ARG A 129 5.90 5.65 9.42
CA ARG A 129 6.56 4.37 9.27
C ARG A 129 5.67 3.27 9.83
N TRP A 130 5.39 2.27 9.01
CA TRP A 130 4.51 1.16 9.38
C TRP A 130 5.18 -0.18 9.10
N ARG A 131 4.73 -1.21 9.82
CA ARG A 131 5.17 -2.59 9.69
C ARG A 131 3.96 -3.51 9.67
N ILE A 132 3.88 -4.38 8.67
CA ILE A 132 2.86 -5.41 8.55
C ILE A 132 3.48 -6.73 8.97
N HIS A 133 2.92 -7.36 10.00
CA HIS A 133 3.23 -8.74 10.37
C HIS A 133 2.19 -9.67 9.74
N TYR A 134 2.65 -10.72 9.08
CA TYR A 134 1.75 -11.65 8.39
C TYR A 134 2.24 -13.10 8.43
N LEU A 135 1.27 -14.01 8.31
CA LEU A 135 1.48 -15.43 8.08
C LEU A 135 0.89 -15.80 6.72
N SER A 136 1.75 -16.24 5.80
CA SER A 136 1.33 -16.71 4.47
C SER A 136 0.37 -17.89 4.57
N PHE A 137 -0.66 -17.93 3.71
CA PHE A 137 -1.64 -19.01 3.65
C PHE A 137 -1.02 -20.41 3.65
N LEU A 138 -0.01 -20.65 2.80
CA LEU A 138 0.69 -21.95 2.73
C LEU A 138 1.34 -22.35 4.06
N ARG A 139 1.82 -21.39 4.84
CA ARG A 139 2.38 -21.65 6.17
C ARG A 139 1.28 -21.90 7.19
N ALA A 140 0.14 -21.22 7.09
CA ALA A 140 -0.99 -21.44 7.98
C ALA A 140 -1.55 -22.87 7.91
N LEU A 141 -1.35 -23.58 6.79
CA LEU A 141 -1.70 -25.01 6.67
C LEU A 141 -0.90 -25.94 7.59
N ASN A 142 0.27 -25.51 8.08
CA ASN A 142 1.02 -26.28 9.06
C ASN A 142 0.34 -26.17 10.43
N LEU A 143 -0.16 -27.30 10.96
CA LEU A 143 -0.89 -27.36 12.23
C LEU A 143 -0.10 -26.78 13.42
N MET A 144 1.24 -26.70 13.34
CA MET A 144 2.04 -26.12 14.41
C MET A 144 1.82 -24.61 14.56
N ASN A 145 1.37 -23.92 13.51
CA ASN A 145 1.04 -22.50 13.53
C ASN A 145 -0.27 -22.16 14.27
N PHE A 146 -1.05 -23.17 14.68
CA PHE A 146 -2.15 -22.95 15.62
C PHE A 146 -1.63 -22.62 17.02
N LYS A 147 -0.47 -23.15 17.42
CA LYS A 147 0.18 -22.80 18.68
C LYS A 147 0.70 -21.37 18.62
N ARG A 148 0.31 -20.54 19.59
CA ARG A 148 0.60 -19.09 19.61
C ARG A 148 2.11 -18.81 19.59
N ASP A 149 2.89 -19.48 20.42
CA ASP A 149 4.33 -19.24 20.54
C ASP A 149 5.09 -19.60 19.26
N TYR A 150 4.67 -20.69 18.62
CA TYR A 150 5.26 -21.11 17.34
C TYR A 150 4.87 -20.14 16.23
N ARG A 151 3.62 -19.68 16.21
CA ARG A 151 3.16 -18.68 15.24
C ARG A 151 3.96 -17.40 15.37
N ILE A 152 4.10 -16.85 16.59
CA ILE A 152 4.82 -15.60 16.88
C ILE A 152 6.25 -15.64 16.34
N LYS A 153 6.97 -16.76 16.53
CA LYS A 153 8.35 -16.93 16.04
C LYS A 153 8.46 -17.01 14.52
N ASN A 154 7.37 -17.34 13.81
CA ASN A 154 7.36 -17.58 12.37
C ASN A 154 6.68 -16.47 11.56
N LEU A 155 6.20 -15.38 12.20
CA LEU A 155 5.65 -14.25 11.45
C LEU A 155 6.72 -13.62 10.59
N LYS A 156 6.37 -13.39 9.33
CA LYS A 156 7.13 -12.49 8.48
C LYS A 156 6.65 -11.08 8.75
N TRP A 157 7.57 -10.13 8.59
CA TRP A 157 7.25 -8.71 8.67
C TRP A 157 7.64 -8.03 7.35
N TYR A 158 6.93 -6.96 7.03
CA TYR A 158 7.19 -6.12 5.88
C TYR A 158 7.05 -4.65 6.29
N ASP A 159 8.11 -3.89 6.05
CA ASP A 159 8.19 -2.48 6.43
C ASP A 159 7.91 -1.56 5.26
N GLY A 160 7.25 -0.45 5.56
CA GLY A 160 6.98 0.59 4.59
C GLY A 160 6.98 1.98 5.21
N TYR A 161 6.90 2.94 4.32
CA TYR A 161 6.81 4.35 4.66
C TYR A 161 5.68 4.97 3.88
N SER A 162 4.87 5.78 4.56
CA SER A 162 3.82 6.56 3.93
C SER A 162 4.01 8.03 4.27
N VAL A 163 3.87 8.89 3.28
CA VAL A 163 3.93 10.35 3.46
C VAL A 163 2.55 10.91 3.13
N PHE A 164 1.94 11.59 4.10
CA PHE A 164 0.65 12.24 3.97
C PHE A 164 0.86 13.74 3.88
N HIS A 165 0.35 14.36 2.82
CA HIS A 165 0.36 15.80 2.64
C HIS A 165 -0.98 16.39 3.09
N VAL A 166 -0.91 17.37 3.98
CA VAL A 166 -2.07 17.99 4.61
C VAL A 166 -2.22 19.41 4.09
N ASP A 167 -3.45 19.84 3.82
CA ASP A 167 -3.77 21.20 3.39
C ASP A 167 -4.03 22.15 4.59
N GLY A 168 -4.18 23.45 4.35
CA GLY A 168 -4.47 24.43 5.39
C GLY A 168 -5.84 24.28 6.07
N ASN A 169 -6.71 23.39 5.57
CA ASN A 169 -7.96 23.00 6.24
C ASN A 169 -7.76 21.79 7.18
N GLY A 170 -6.55 21.22 7.22
CA GLY A 170 -6.25 20.01 8.00
C GLY A 170 -6.70 18.71 7.33
N MET A 171 -6.96 18.73 6.02
CA MET A 171 -7.40 17.59 5.24
C MET A 171 -6.25 17.01 4.41
N VAL A 172 -6.18 15.69 4.31
CA VAL A 172 -5.18 15.01 3.49
C VAL A 172 -5.58 15.07 2.02
N TYR A 173 -4.79 15.74 1.18
CA TYR A 173 -5.04 15.84 -0.26
C TYR A 173 -4.18 14.89 -1.10
N LYS A 174 -3.05 14.41 -0.55
CA LYS A 174 -2.19 13.44 -1.22
C LYS A 174 -1.54 12.53 -0.18
N PHE A 175 -1.46 11.24 -0.47
CA PHE A 175 -0.53 10.39 0.25
C PHE A 175 0.19 9.41 -0.66
N THR A 176 1.46 9.19 -0.36
CA THR A 176 2.36 8.32 -1.11
C THR A 176 2.74 7.14 -0.25
N ILE A 177 2.63 5.93 -0.78
CA ILE A 177 3.01 4.67 -0.12
C ILE A 177 4.28 4.16 -0.77
N GLN A 178 5.33 3.97 0.03
CA GLN A 178 6.65 3.54 -0.41
C GLN A 178 7.09 2.29 0.34
N ARG A 179 7.83 1.43 -0.36
CA ARG A 179 8.53 0.30 0.26
C ARG A 179 9.80 0.82 0.91
N THR A 180 10.01 0.51 2.18
CA THR A 180 11.35 0.65 2.76
C THR A 180 12.11 -0.62 2.41
N MET A 181 13.31 -0.48 1.82
CA MET A 181 14.15 -1.65 1.57
C MET A 181 14.38 -2.38 2.90
N PRO A 182 14.25 -3.71 2.94
CA PRO A 182 14.71 -4.44 4.10
C PRO A 182 16.24 -4.33 4.15
N ASP A 183 16.80 -4.12 5.34
CA ASP A 183 18.22 -4.34 5.56
C ASP A 183 18.57 -5.72 5.01
N GLU A 184 19.64 -5.80 4.22
CA GLU A 184 19.98 -6.87 3.27
C GLU A 184 20.08 -8.29 3.88
N SER A 185 20.00 -8.40 5.21
CA SER A 185 19.96 -9.64 5.97
C SER A 185 18.78 -10.58 5.64
N SER A 186 17.66 -10.09 5.11
CA SER A 186 16.46 -10.91 4.84
C SER A 186 16.41 -11.55 3.43
N PHE A 187 17.29 -11.13 2.51
CA PHE A 187 17.40 -11.71 1.16
C PHE A 187 17.93 -13.16 1.16
N ASN A 188 18.49 -13.64 2.28
CA ASN A 188 18.94 -15.04 2.42
C ASN A 188 17.80 -16.05 2.73
N SER A 189 16.57 -15.58 2.90
CA SER A 189 15.41 -16.45 3.18
C SER A 189 14.62 -16.88 1.93
N GLY A 190 14.97 -16.35 0.76
CA GLY A 190 14.30 -16.60 -0.52
C GLY A 190 14.99 -17.62 -1.44
N LYS A 191 16.06 -18.30 -1.01
CA LYS A 191 16.68 -19.34 -1.83
C LYS A 191 15.72 -20.52 -1.95
N THR A 192 15.31 -20.85 -3.18
CA THR A 192 14.49 -22.03 -3.47
C THR A 192 15.18 -23.27 -2.90
N ALA A 193 14.44 -24.30 -2.47
CA ALA A 193 15.04 -25.53 -1.93
C ALA A 193 16.13 -26.11 -2.85
N ALA A 194 15.95 -25.96 -4.18
CA ALA A 194 16.94 -26.28 -5.21
C ALA A 194 18.24 -25.46 -5.12
N GLN A 195 18.17 -24.15 -4.84
CA GLN A 195 19.35 -23.29 -4.68
C GLN A 195 20.13 -23.63 -3.40
N ARG A 196 19.43 -23.99 -2.31
CA ARG A 196 20.08 -24.45 -1.07
C ARG A 196 20.71 -25.83 -1.20
N LEU A 197 20.13 -26.70 -2.03
CA LEU A 197 20.72 -27.99 -2.42
C LEU A 197 21.93 -27.80 -3.34
N ALA A 198 21.84 -26.95 -4.35
CA ALA A 198 22.94 -26.68 -5.27
C ALA A 198 24.17 -26.07 -4.56
N GLU A 199 23.95 -25.15 -3.62
CA GLU A 199 25.02 -24.59 -2.80
C GLU A 199 25.66 -25.63 -1.86
N LYS A 200 24.86 -26.52 -1.25
CA LYS A 200 25.38 -27.60 -0.40
C LYS A 200 26.07 -28.74 -1.17
N ILE A 201 25.76 -28.89 -2.46
CA ILE A 201 26.34 -29.91 -3.35
C ILE A 201 27.52 -29.32 -4.16
N GLY A 202 27.83 -28.03 -4.02
CA GLY A 202 29.02 -27.40 -4.60
C GLY A 202 28.96 -27.20 -6.12
N VAL A 203 27.76 -27.17 -6.72
CA VAL A 203 27.63 -26.98 -8.18
C VAL A 203 27.31 -25.51 -8.48
N LEU A 204 28.36 -24.73 -8.72
CA LEU A 204 28.25 -23.46 -9.43
C LEU A 204 28.26 -23.74 -10.94
N PRO A 205 27.35 -23.18 -11.76
CA PRO A 205 27.58 -23.05 -13.19
C PRO A 205 28.55 -21.86 -13.39
N GLY A 206 29.84 -22.12 -13.19
CA GLY A 206 30.90 -21.18 -13.52
C GLY A 206 31.04 -21.07 -15.04
N ALA A 207 30.96 -19.85 -15.54
CA ALA A 207 31.22 -19.48 -16.92
C ALA A 207 32.51 -20.12 -17.47
N ALA A 208 32.41 -20.92 -18.53
CA ALA A 208 33.57 -21.34 -19.32
C ALA A 208 33.14 -21.75 -20.74
N ALA A 209 32.83 -20.76 -21.56
CA ALA A 209 33.03 -20.78 -23.00
C ALA A 209 33.54 -19.36 -23.31
N SER A 210 34.73 -19.12 -23.85
CA SER A 210 35.28 -19.71 -25.07
C SER A 210 36.74 -19.26 -25.26
N PHE A 211 37.42 -19.94 -26.19
CA PHE A 211 38.59 -19.50 -26.97
C PHE A 211 40.00 -19.71 -26.42
N VAL A 212 40.54 -20.89 -26.76
CA VAL A 212 41.95 -21.11 -27.10
C VAL A 212 42.27 -20.42 -28.42
N LYS A 213 43.39 -19.68 -28.54
CA LYS A 213 44.40 -19.83 -29.63
C LYS A 213 45.64 -18.90 -29.50
N VAL A 214 46.80 -19.54 -29.25
CA VAL A 214 48.17 -19.38 -29.81
C VAL A 214 49.04 -18.16 -29.42
N GLU A 215 50.18 -18.48 -28.77
CA GLU A 215 51.39 -17.66 -28.66
C GLU A 215 52.24 -17.69 -29.95
N PRO A 216 52.86 -16.55 -30.31
CA PRO A 216 54.13 -16.52 -31.05
C PRO A 216 55.31 -15.98 -30.19
N PRO A 217 56.56 -16.40 -30.49
CA PRO A 217 57.77 -16.17 -29.67
C PRO A 217 58.39 -14.75 -29.82
N PRO A 218 59.40 -14.37 -29.00
CA PRO A 218 59.57 -13.00 -28.52
C PRO A 218 60.57 -12.18 -29.37
N GLU A 219 60.34 -10.85 -29.47
CA GLU A 219 61.41 -9.95 -29.94
C GLU A 219 61.42 -8.55 -29.27
N ARG A 220 62.56 -8.31 -28.62
CA ARG A 220 63.31 -7.07 -28.29
C ARG A 220 62.66 -5.88 -27.57
N ARG A 221 63.22 -5.63 -26.38
CA ARG A 221 63.37 -4.33 -25.68
C ARG A 221 63.67 -3.16 -26.63
N SER A 222 62.94 -2.06 -26.44
CA SER A 222 63.48 -0.68 -26.40
C SER A 222 62.48 0.21 -25.66
N ARG A 223 62.72 0.55 -24.38
CA ARG A 223 63.32 1.82 -23.94
C ARG A 223 62.66 3.05 -24.59
N ARG A 224 61.74 3.69 -23.86
CA ARG A 224 61.37 5.12 -23.88
C ARG A 224 60.51 5.36 -22.64
N ASP A 225 61.12 5.78 -21.54
CA ASP A 225 61.24 7.18 -21.13
C ASP A 225 59.91 7.75 -20.62
N TYR A 226 59.68 7.64 -19.31
CA TYR A 226 58.88 8.59 -18.55
C TYR A 226 59.82 9.36 -17.62
N GLN A 227 60.35 10.45 -18.16
CA GLN A 227 60.83 11.64 -17.48
C GLN A 227 59.79 12.75 -17.81
N TYR A 228 59.55 13.77 -17.00
CA TYR A 228 59.93 14.05 -15.62
C TYR A 228 58.99 15.16 -15.12
N LYS A 229 58.90 15.37 -13.78
CA LYS A 229 58.25 16.55 -13.17
C LYS A 229 56.73 16.65 -13.40
N ASP A 230 55.95 17.48 -12.70
CA ASP A 230 56.12 18.33 -11.50
C ASP A 230 54.83 18.21 -10.66
#